data_AF-A0A7C6ABC5-F1
#
_entry.id   AF-A0A7C6ABC5-F1
#
_cell.length_a   1.000
_cell.length_b   1.000
_cell.length_c   1.000
_cell.angle_alpha   90.00
_cell.angle_beta   90.00
_cell.angle_gamma   90.00
#
_symmetry.space_group_name_H-M   'P 1'
#
loop_
_entity.id
_entity.type
_entity.pdbx_description
1 polymer ?
#
loop_
_entity_poly.entity_id
_entity_poly.type
_entity_poly.pdbx_seq_one_letter_code
_entity_poly.pdbx_strand_id
1 'polypeptide(L)'
;PKWIVFGWGDRKFYLETPEWKDLTIGTALSAVFLPTPSAMHVTVLEDIYRDEFCVEVRVTKEKYLKLIDYIDRSFKKTEDGKYVRIPGVSYYGCDAFYEANGKFHLFYTCNTWTNQGLKQCGLPSALWTPFDRGVLCHYRR
;
A
#
# COMPACT_ATOMS: atom_id res chain seq x y z
N PRO A 1 12.39 2.96 -16.12
CA PRO A 1 11.87 3.14 -14.76
C PRO A 1 12.93 2.99 -13.68
N LYS A 2 13.06 4.01 -12.82
CA LYS A 2 13.99 4.00 -11.68
C LYS A 2 13.32 3.52 -10.39
N TRP A 3 12.00 3.64 -10.29
CA TRP A 3 11.26 3.36 -9.06
C TRP A 3 9.99 2.55 -9.33
N ILE A 4 9.65 1.69 -8.38
CA ILE A 4 8.37 0.96 -8.33
C ILE A 4 7.73 1.28 -6.98
N VAL A 5 6.48 1.72 -7.02
CA VAL A 5 5.68 2.06 -5.84
C VAL A 5 4.60 1.02 -5.67
N PHE A 6 4.43 0.53 -4.44
CA PHE A 6 3.42 -0.45 -4.06
C PHE A 6 2.44 0.16 -3.07
N GLY A 7 1.16 -0.02 -3.34
CA GLY A 7 0.05 0.28 -2.42
C GLY A 7 -0.84 -0.94 -2.23
N TRP A 8 -1.48 -1.04 -1.07
CA TRP A 8 -2.53 -2.01 -0.77
C TRP A 8 -3.73 -1.25 -0.19
N GLY A 9 -4.93 -1.55 -0.68
CA GLY A 9 -6.11 -0.82 -0.27
C GLY A 9 -7.41 -1.53 -0.60
N ASP A 10 -8.52 -0.87 -0.30
CA ASP A 10 -9.85 -1.34 -0.66
C ASP A 10 -9.98 -1.45 -2.18
N ARG A 11 -10.39 -2.63 -2.66
CA ARG A 11 -10.50 -2.91 -4.09
C ARG A 11 -11.54 -2.01 -4.76
N LYS A 12 -12.71 -1.82 -4.14
CA LYS A 12 -13.79 -1.05 -4.74
C LYS A 12 -13.40 0.42 -4.83
N PHE A 13 -12.87 0.96 -3.74
CA PHE A 13 -12.36 2.32 -3.66
C PHE A 13 -11.30 2.58 -4.74
N TYR A 14 -10.33 1.68 -4.89
CA TYR A 14 -9.31 1.82 -5.91
C TYR A 14 -9.88 1.86 -7.33
N LEU A 15 -10.88 1.03 -7.64
CA LEU A 15 -11.39 0.91 -9.00
C LEU A 15 -12.49 1.93 -9.34
N GLU A 16 -13.22 2.43 -8.35
CA GLU A 16 -14.41 3.27 -8.57
C GLU A 16 -14.22 4.73 -8.13
N THR A 17 -13.09 5.11 -7.53
CA THR A 17 -12.87 6.47 -7.01
C THR A 17 -11.55 7.09 -7.50
N PRO A 18 -11.50 7.58 -8.75
CA PRO A 18 -10.29 8.14 -9.34
C PRO A 18 -9.93 9.55 -8.83
N GLU A 19 -10.88 10.32 -8.30
CA GLU A 19 -10.64 11.69 -7.84
C GLU A 19 -10.36 11.75 -6.33
N TRP A 20 -9.07 11.69 -5.97
CA TRP A 20 -8.57 11.77 -4.59
C TRP A 20 -8.82 13.11 -3.88
N LYS A 21 -9.22 14.15 -4.62
CA LYS A 21 -9.30 15.54 -4.11
C LYS A 21 -10.42 15.77 -3.09
N ASP A 22 -11.49 14.99 -3.14
CA ASP A 22 -12.64 15.13 -2.22
C ASP A 22 -12.61 14.14 -1.04
N LEU A 23 -11.62 13.26 -1.00
CA LEU A 23 -11.49 12.22 0.00
C LEU A 23 -10.26 12.48 0.85
N THR A 24 -10.38 13.46 1.75
CA THR A 24 -9.60 13.39 2.98
C THR A 24 -9.79 11.98 3.53
N ILE A 25 -8.71 11.19 3.57
CA ILE A 25 -8.72 9.75 3.87
C ILE A 25 -9.48 9.42 5.17
N GLY A 26 -9.68 10.40 6.05
CA GLY A 26 -10.56 10.32 7.23
C GLY A 26 -12.07 10.21 6.96
N THR A 27 -12.59 10.71 5.85
CA THR A 27 -14.06 10.76 5.58
C THR A 27 -14.56 9.48 4.90
N ALA A 28 -13.73 8.84 4.06
CA ALA A 28 -14.06 7.58 3.38
C ALA A 28 -14.10 6.36 4.33
N LEU A 29 -13.30 6.41 5.40
CA LEU A 29 -13.15 5.31 6.37
C LEU A 29 -14.40 5.09 7.23
N SER A 30 -15.27 6.10 7.36
CA SER A 30 -16.50 6.02 8.14
C SER A 30 -17.51 5.00 7.60
N ALA A 31 -17.33 4.56 6.34
CA ALA A 31 -18.23 3.62 5.68
C ALA A 31 -17.87 2.12 5.88
N VAL A 32 -16.73 1.78 6.50
CA VAL A 32 -16.15 0.42 6.40
C VAL A 32 -16.01 -0.30 7.74
N PHE A 33 -17.15 -0.56 8.40
CA PHE A 33 -17.22 -1.58 9.45
C PHE A 33 -17.19 -3.01 8.88
N LEU A 34 -17.66 -3.21 7.65
CA LEU A 34 -17.72 -4.52 7.01
C LEU A 34 -16.41 -4.80 6.24
N PRO A 35 -15.75 -5.96 6.45
CA PRO A 35 -14.57 -6.33 5.69
C PRO A 35 -14.83 -6.46 4.19
N THR A 36 -14.06 -5.73 3.38
CA THR A 36 -14.15 -5.71 1.91
C THR A 36 -12.94 -6.37 1.24
N PRO A 37 -13.05 -6.83 -0.02
CA PRO A 37 -11.89 -7.27 -0.80
C PRO A 37 -10.85 -6.16 -0.96
N SER A 38 -9.59 -6.56 -1.09
CA SER A 38 -8.46 -5.65 -1.26
C SER A 38 -7.78 -5.79 -2.63
N ALA A 39 -7.02 -4.78 -3.02
CA ALA A 39 -6.23 -4.77 -4.24
C ALA A 39 -4.83 -4.20 -4.00
N MET A 40 -3.87 -4.68 -4.77
CA MET A 40 -2.53 -4.12 -4.88
C MET A 40 -2.49 -3.11 -6.02
N HIS A 41 -1.93 -1.93 -5.78
CA HIS A 41 -1.65 -0.91 -6.77
C HIS A 41 -0.14 -0.84 -6.99
N VAL A 42 0.30 -1.00 -8.24
CA VAL A 42 1.71 -0.96 -8.61
C VAL A 42 1.91 0.15 -9.62
N THR A 43 2.69 1.16 -9.26
CA THR A 43 3.00 2.30 -10.12
C THR A 43 4.48 2.33 -10.45
N VAL A 44 4.80 2.64 -11.70
CA VAL A 44 6.16 2.77 -12.19
C VAL A 44 6.49 4.25 -12.36
N LEU A 45 7.56 4.71 -11.71
CA LEU A 45 7.98 6.12 -11.75
C LEU A 45 9.40 6.24 -12.29
N GLU A 46 9.63 7.28 -13.09
CA GLU A 46 10.98 7.67 -13.53
C GLU A 46 11.72 8.46 -12.44
N ASP A 47 10.99 9.21 -11.61
CA ASP A 47 11.54 9.89 -10.44
C ASP A 47 10.51 9.97 -9.30
N ILE A 48 10.98 10.16 -8.07
CA ILE A 48 10.12 10.35 -6.90
C ILE A 48 10.08 11.85 -6.57
N TYR A 49 8.86 12.41 -6.54
CA TYR A 49 8.66 13.73 -5.97
C TYR A 49 8.85 13.67 -4.45
N ARG A 50 9.86 14.40 -3.96
CA ARG A 50 10.21 14.45 -2.54
C ARG A 50 9.57 15.66 -1.90
N ASP A 51 8.57 15.44 -1.06
CA ASP A 51 7.96 16.44 -0.20
C ASP A 51 8.05 16.04 1.27
N GLU A 52 7.32 16.75 2.14
CA GLU A 52 7.30 16.46 3.58
C GLU A 52 6.69 15.10 3.96
N PHE A 53 5.98 14.43 3.04
CA PHE A 53 5.38 13.11 3.24
C PHE A 53 6.23 11.99 2.65
N CYS A 54 7.31 12.31 1.94
CA CYS A 54 8.27 11.34 1.40
C CYS A 54 9.52 11.27 2.27
N VAL A 55 9.77 10.11 2.91
CA VAL A 55 10.97 9.88 3.72
C VAL A 55 11.80 8.75 3.14
N GLU A 56 13.07 9.02 2.84
CA GLU A 56 14.02 8.00 2.41
C GLU A 56 14.49 7.18 3.61
N VAL A 57 14.36 5.86 3.53
CA VAL A 57 14.83 4.94 4.58
C VAL A 57 15.86 4.00 3.98
N ARG A 58 17.10 4.08 4.48
CA ARG A 58 18.15 3.13 4.12
C ARG A 58 18.02 1.86 4.93
N VAL A 59 18.04 0.72 4.25
CA VAL A 59 17.83 -0.59 4.85
C VAL A 59 18.98 -1.53 4.46
N THR A 60 19.27 -2.52 5.30
CA THR A 60 20.21 -3.58 4.91
C THR A 60 19.56 -4.51 3.89
N LYS A 61 20.38 -5.29 3.17
CA LYS A 61 19.89 -6.25 2.16
C LYS A 61 18.91 -7.26 2.76
N GLU A 62 19.14 -7.71 3.99
CA GLU A 62 18.30 -8.69 4.67
C GLU A 62 16.92 -8.11 4.98
N LYS A 63 16.86 -6.86 5.45
CA LYS A 63 15.59 -6.16 5.71
C LYS A 63 14.83 -5.89 4.41
N TYR A 64 15.55 -5.49 3.36
CA TYR A 64 14.97 -5.31 2.04
C TYR A 64 14.31 -6.59 1.53
N LEU A 65 14.99 -7.74 1.60
CA LEU A 65 14.42 -9.02 1.15
C LEU A 65 13.17 -9.42 1.95
N LYS A 66 13.12 -9.16 3.25
CA LYS A 66 11.91 -9.36 4.07
C LYS A 66 10.76 -8.47 3.63
N LEU A 67 11.05 -7.21 3.28
CA LEU A 67 10.04 -6.29 2.76
C LEU A 67 9.49 -6.78 1.40
N ILE A 68 10.37 -7.28 0.52
CA ILE A 68 9.95 -7.87 -0.76
C ILE A 68 9.06 -9.10 -0.56
N ASP A 69 9.42 -10.01 0.36
CA ASP A 69 8.59 -11.18 0.70
C ASP A 69 7.21 -10.77 1.25
N TYR A 70 7.14 -9.74 2.10
CA TYR A 70 5.88 -9.19 2.59
C TYR A 70 5.00 -8.63 1.46
N ILE A 71 5.58 -7.82 0.58
CA ILE A 71 4.89 -7.24 -0.58
C ILE A 71 4.40 -8.36 -1.50
N ASP A 72 5.25 -9.35 -1.80
CA ASP A 72 4.93 -10.47 -2.67
C ASP A 72 3.75 -11.32 -2.16
N ARG A 73 3.72 -11.60 -0.85
CA ARG A 73 2.62 -12.32 -0.17
C ARG A 73 1.32 -11.52 -0.12
N SER A 74 1.39 -10.20 -0.27
CA SER A 74 0.21 -9.34 -0.31
C SER A 74 -0.59 -9.52 -1.60
N PHE A 75 0.03 -10.00 -2.68
CA PHE A 75 -0.67 -10.31 -3.92
C PHE A 75 -1.44 -11.63 -3.83
N LYS A 76 -2.68 -11.62 -4.34
CA LYS A 76 -3.36 -12.87 -4.68
C LYS A 76 -2.74 -13.44 -5.95
N LYS A 77 -2.35 -14.70 -5.87
CA LYS A 77 -1.76 -15.45 -6.98
C LYS A 77 -2.69 -16.59 -7.38
N THR A 78 -2.63 -16.94 -8.64
CA THR A 78 -3.19 -18.18 -9.21
C THR A 78 -2.45 -19.40 -8.65
N GLU A 79 -3.01 -20.60 -8.87
CA GLU A 79 -2.38 -21.86 -8.45
C GLU A 79 -1.01 -22.09 -9.09
N ASP A 80 -0.79 -21.57 -10.31
CA ASP A 80 0.51 -21.58 -11.01
C ASP A 80 1.44 -20.42 -10.60
N GLY A 81 1.08 -19.67 -9.55
CA GLY A 81 1.93 -18.64 -8.93
C GLY A 81 1.93 -17.30 -9.65
N LYS A 82 1.09 -17.09 -10.68
CA LYS A 82 1.00 -15.82 -11.40
C LYS A 82 0.14 -14.80 -10.64
N TYR A 83 0.57 -13.55 -10.65
CA TYR A 83 -0.18 -12.42 -10.12
C TYR A 83 -1.51 -12.23 -10.88
N VAL A 84 -2.62 -12.07 -10.16
CA VAL A 84 -3.95 -11.89 -10.76
C VAL A 84 -4.18 -10.41 -11.06
N ARG A 85 -3.95 -9.98 -12.31
CA ARG A 85 -4.14 -8.58 -12.74
C ARG A 85 -5.64 -8.24 -12.86
N ILE A 86 -6.01 -7.04 -12.42
CA ILE A 86 -7.34 -6.44 -12.62
C ILE A 86 -7.27 -5.58 -13.89
N PRO A 87 -7.95 -5.94 -14.99
CA PRO A 87 -7.90 -5.19 -16.25
C PRO A 87 -8.79 -3.94 -16.20
N GLY A 88 -8.52 -2.99 -17.11
CA GLY A 88 -9.43 -1.87 -17.38
C GLY A 88 -9.33 -0.67 -16.44
N VAL A 89 -8.38 -0.66 -15.49
CA VAL A 89 -8.16 0.45 -14.56
C VAL A 89 -6.70 0.83 -14.50
N SER A 90 -6.44 2.14 -14.50
CA SER A 90 -5.13 2.78 -14.35
C SER A 90 -5.37 4.23 -13.95
N TYR A 91 -4.58 4.75 -13.00
CA TYR A 91 -4.63 6.15 -12.59
C TYR A 91 -3.79 7.05 -13.48
N TYR A 92 -2.65 6.56 -13.99
CA TYR A 92 -1.63 7.40 -14.61
C TYR A 92 -1.10 6.86 -15.95
N GLY A 93 -1.63 5.74 -16.43
CA GLY A 93 -1.14 5.03 -17.64
C GLY A 93 0.18 4.27 -17.44
N CYS A 94 0.87 4.48 -16.32
CA CYS A 94 2.11 3.81 -15.93
C CYS A 94 1.95 2.93 -14.68
N ASP A 95 0.71 2.52 -14.40
CA ASP A 95 0.33 1.74 -13.22
C ASP A 95 -0.60 0.57 -13.57
N ALA A 96 -0.68 -0.39 -12.66
CA ALA A 96 -1.56 -1.54 -12.78
C ALA A 96 -2.11 -1.97 -11.42
N PHE A 97 -3.32 -2.54 -11.45
CA PHE A 97 -3.98 -3.10 -10.28
C PHE A 97 -3.99 -4.63 -10.33
N TYR A 98 -3.90 -5.25 -9.16
CA TYR A 98 -3.91 -6.70 -8.98
C TYR A 98 -4.80 -7.07 -7.79
N GLU A 99 -5.40 -8.27 -7.83
CA GLU A 99 -6.10 -8.81 -6.67
C GLU A 99 -5.12 -9.01 -5.51
N ALA A 100 -5.55 -8.71 -4.29
CA ALA A 100 -4.72 -8.82 -3.09
C ALA A 100 -5.29 -9.83 -2.08
N ASN A 101 -4.41 -10.32 -1.22
CA ASN A 101 -4.79 -11.07 -0.03
C ASN A 101 -5.16 -10.10 1.11
N GLY A 102 -6.05 -10.57 1.99
CA GLY A 102 -6.54 -9.78 3.12
C GLY A 102 -7.83 -9.03 2.82
N LYS A 103 -8.42 -8.45 3.87
CA LYS A 103 -9.65 -7.66 3.77
C LYS A 103 -9.40 -6.28 4.33
N PHE A 104 -9.92 -5.26 3.66
CA PHE A 104 -9.86 -3.89 4.12
C PHE A 104 -11.02 -3.62 5.10
N HIS A 105 -10.73 -2.97 6.22
CA HIS A 105 -11.73 -2.50 7.20
C HIS A 105 -11.12 -1.48 8.16
N LEU A 106 -11.93 -0.88 9.03
CA LEU A 106 -11.51 0.18 9.94
C LEU A 106 -10.23 -0.10 10.77
N PHE A 107 -9.99 -1.37 11.13
CA PHE A 107 -8.80 -1.76 11.90
C PHE A 107 -7.62 -2.21 11.04
N TYR A 108 -7.83 -2.42 9.74
CA TYR A 108 -6.82 -2.87 8.78
C TYR A 108 -6.94 -2.07 7.48
N THR A 109 -6.21 -0.95 7.44
CA THR A 109 -6.19 0.01 6.34
C THR A 109 -4.85 -0.03 5.59
N CYS A 110 -4.67 0.82 4.57
CA CYS A 110 -3.39 0.99 3.87
C CYS A 110 -2.24 1.37 4.82
N ASN A 111 -2.49 2.22 5.82
CA ASN A 111 -1.49 2.59 6.83
C ASN A 111 -1.13 1.41 7.73
N THR A 112 -2.11 0.59 8.11
CA THR A 112 -1.85 -0.65 8.86
C THR A 112 -1.00 -1.61 8.03
N TRP A 113 -1.29 -1.79 6.75
CA TRP A 113 -0.50 -2.62 5.83
C TRP A 113 0.96 -2.11 5.72
N THR A 114 1.16 -0.82 5.46
CA THR A 114 2.50 -0.23 5.40
C THR A 114 3.26 -0.42 6.71
N ASN A 115 2.62 -0.17 7.85
CA ASN A 115 3.21 -0.35 9.17
C ASN A 115 3.61 -1.81 9.46
N GLN A 116 2.80 -2.77 9.02
CA GLN A 116 3.12 -4.20 9.14
C GLN A 116 4.31 -4.59 8.27
N GLY A 117 4.41 -4.05 7.05
CA GLY A 117 5.59 -4.27 6.19
C GLY A 117 6.88 -3.79 6.86
N LEU A 118 6.86 -2.60 7.46
CA LEU A 118 7.99 -2.07 8.23
C LEU A 118 8.32 -2.95 9.44
N LYS A 119 7.29 -3.38 10.19
CA LYS A 119 7.45 -4.27 11.34
C LYS A 119 8.08 -5.62 10.95
N GLN A 120 7.60 -6.25 9.87
CA GLN A 120 8.09 -7.55 9.41
C GLN A 120 9.55 -7.50 8.93
N CYS A 121 9.98 -6.40 8.32
CA CYS A 121 11.39 -6.20 7.96
C CYS A 121 12.26 -5.66 9.11
N GLY A 122 11.72 -5.51 10.32
CA GLY A 122 12.47 -5.10 11.51
C GLY A 122 12.88 -3.62 11.47
N LEU A 123 12.06 -2.77 10.86
CA LEU A 123 12.19 -1.32 10.91
C LEU A 123 11.24 -0.72 11.97
N PRO A 124 11.50 0.52 12.43
CA PRO A 124 10.60 1.22 13.34
C PRO A 124 9.14 1.21 12.86
N SER A 125 8.22 0.80 13.71
CA SER A 125 6.80 0.70 13.37
C SER A 125 5.96 1.11 14.57
N ALA A 126 4.82 1.73 14.32
CA ALA A 126 3.83 1.99 15.35
C ALA A 126 3.23 0.68 15.88
N LEU A 127 2.72 0.71 17.11
CA LEU A 127 1.96 -0.40 17.68
C LEU A 127 0.62 -0.61 16.93
N TRP A 128 -0.02 0.49 16.52
CA TRP A 128 -1.20 0.51 15.66
C TRP A 128 -1.35 1.88 15.00
N THR A 129 -1.79 1.95 13.74
CA THR A 129 -1.95 3.23 13.07
C THR A 129 -2.99 3.24 11.92
N PRO A 130 -4.14 3.91 12.09
CA PRO A 130 -5.10 4.12 11.02
C PRO A 130 -4.71 5.31 10.11
N PHE A 131 -3.82 6.21 10.57
CA PHE A 131 -3.41 7.44 9.88
C PHE A 131 -1.90 7.46 9.57
N ASP A 132 -1.49 8.10 8.49
CA ASP A 132 -0.10 8.21 8.02
C ASP A 132 0.89 8.73 9.09
N ARG A 133 0.45 9.68 9.92
CA ARG A 133 1.27 10.32 10.97
C ARG A 133 1.91 9.31 11.92
N GLY A 134 1.25 8.20 12.21
CA GLY A 134 1.80 7.16 13.09
C GLY A 134 2.94 6.37 12.46
N VAL A 135 3.01 6.30 11.13
CA VAL A 135 4.14 5.69 10.42
C VAL A 135 5.28 6.70 10.31
N LEU A 136 5.00 7.91 9.81
CA LEU A 136 6.03 8.88 9.44
C LEU A 136 6.79 9.45 10.65
N CYS A 137 6.18 9.54 11.84
CA CYS A 137 6.83 10.07 13.03
C CYS A 137 8.08 9.29 13.46
N HIS A 138 8.19 8.01 13.10
CA HIS A 138 9.36 7.19 13.41
C HIS A 138 10.57 7.48 12.51
N TYR A 139 10.36 8.12 11.36
CA TYR A 139 11.38 8.30 10.32
C TYR A 139 11.72 9.76 10.04
N ARG A 140 10.84 10.70 10.41
CA ARG A 140 11.15 12.13 10.44
C ARG A 140 12.14 12.40 11.57
N ARG A 141 13.43 12.49 11.23
CA ARG A 141 14.52 12.98 12.09
C ARG A 141 15.22 14.14 11.40
#